data_AF-A0A7R8VXS2-F1
#
_entry.id   AF-A0A7R8VXS2-F1
#
_cell.length_a   1.000
_cell.length_b   1.000
_cell.length_c   1.000
_cell.angle_alpha   90.00
_cell.angle_beta   90.00
_cell.angle_gamma   90.00
#
_symmetry.space_group_name_H-M   'P 1'
#
loop_
_entity.id
_entity.type
_entity.pdbx_description
1 polymer ?
#
loop_
_entity_poly.entity_id
_entity_poly.type
_entity_poly.pdbx_seq_one_letter_code
_entity_poly.pdbx_strand_id
1 'polypeptide(L)'
;MSRATKRKHVIKEVWLDNLELPSKNQQVVRIIASRGNNLHEVEDANRAQFLVSMPTKFRKNVWIKRGDFVLVEPITEGDKVKGEIVSILTLEHVRFFKENKCWPKEFEENRDERQSDELFVNTNRPLPQDDTSSSSEEESDS
;
A
#
# COMPACT_ATOMS: atom_id res chain seq x y z
N MET A 1 16.28 -2.56 27.49
CA MET A 1 16.67 -2.22 26.11
C MET A 1 16.27 -0.79 25.76
N SER A 2 17.17 -0.03 25.13
CA SER A 2 16.89 1.33 24.66
C SER A 2 15.80 1.34 23.58
N ARG A 3 15.07 2.46 23.45
CA ARG A 3 14.06 2.69 22.39
C ARG A 3 14.63 2.47 20.99
N ALA A 4 15.88 2.86 20.75
CA ALA A 4 16.57 2.66 19.48
C ALA A 4 16.80 1.16 19.18
N THR A 5 17.22 0.41 20.19
CA THR A 5 17.41 -1.04 20.09
C THR A 5 16.08 -1.73 19.79
N LYS A 6 14.99 -1.38 20.49
CA LYS A 6 13.65 -1.93 20.21
C LYS A 6 13.21 -1.66 18.76
N ARG A 7 13.40 -0.44 18.27
CA ARG A 7 13.07 -0.08 16.88
C ARG A 7 13.85 -0.93 15.87
N LYS A 8 15.16 -1.15 16.08
CA LYS A 8 15.98 -2.01 15.22
C LYS A 8 15.42 -3.44 15.15
N HIS A 9 15.03 -4.01 16.29
CA HIS A 9 14.47 -5.36 16.34
C HIS A 9 13.13 -5.43 15.61
N VAL A 10 12.22 -4.47 15.85
CA VAL A 10 10.93 -4.44 15.16
C VAL A 10 11.08 -4.31 13.64
N ILE A 11 11.99 -3.46 13.16
CA ILE A 11 12.26 -3.31 11.72
C ILE A 11 12.82 -4.63 11.16
N LYS A 12 13.78 -5.25 11.86
CA LYS A 12 14.34 -6.54 11.46
C LYS A 12 13.26 -7.63 11.39
N GLU A 13 12.36 -7.70 12.36
CA GLU A 13 11.28 -8.69 12.37
C GLU A 13 10.29 -8.51 11.22
N VAL A 14 9.95 -7.26 10.90
CA VAL A 14 9.05 -6.94 9.78
C VAL A 14 9.70 -7.23 8.43
N TRP A 15 11.04 -7.17 8.34
CA TRP A 15 11.77 -7.29 7.07
C TRP A 15 12.34 -8.67 6.82
N LEU A 16 12.85 -9.35 7.86
CA LEU A 16 13.66 -10.58 7.72
C LEU A 16 13.02 -11.83 8.35
N ASP A 17 12.26 -11.72 9.44
CA ASP A 17 12.07 -12.87 10.35
C ASP A 17 10.63 -13.47 10.35
N ASN A 18 9.72 -13.08 9.45
CA ASN A 18 8.33 -13.59 9.45
C ASN A 18 7.83 -14.07 8.07
N LEU A 19 8.62 -14.87 7.34
CA LEU A 19 8.09 -15.71 6.25
C LEU A 19 7.40 -16.95 6.85
N GLU A 20 6.42 -16.74 7.72
CA GLU A 20 5.57 -17.81 8.23
C GLU A 20 4.30 -17.91 7.39
N LEU A 21 3.86 -19.14 7.16
CA LEU A 21 2.58 -19.40 6.50
C LEU A 21 1.45 -18.80 7.35
N PRO A 22 0.38 -18.28 6.70
CA PRO A 22 -0.73 -17.70 7.44
C PRO A 22 -1.36 -18.79 8.30
N SER A 23 -1.53 -18.52 9.59
CA SER A 23 -2.25 -19.41 10.50
C SER A 23 -3.72 -19.48 10.09
N LYS A 24 -4.44 -20.53 10.50
CA LYS A 24 -5.82 -20.83 10.05
C LYS A 24 -6.82 -19.69 10.29
N ASN A 25 -6.54 -18.82 11.26
CA ASN A 25 -7.41 -17.70 11.63
C ASN A 25 -6.97 -16.38 11.00
N GLN A 26 -5.87 -16.34 10.24
CA GLN A 26 -5.32 -15.11 9.70
C GLN A 26 -5.81 -14.87 8.28
N GLN A 27 -6.09 -13.61 7.96
CA GLN A 27 -6.57 -13.18 6.65
C GLN A 27 -5.69 -12.07 6.09
N VAL A 28 -5.46 -12.12 4.78
CA VAL A 28 -4.75 -11.07 4.06
C VAL A 28 -5.75 -10.00 3.66
N VAL A 29 -5.50 -8.76 4.05
CA VAL A 29 -6.35 -7.61 3.72
C VAL A 29 -5.52 -6.46 3.16
N ARG A 30 -6.17 -5.59 2.39
CA ARG A 30 -5.57 -4.38 1.81
C ARG A 30 -5.95 -3.14 2.60
N ILE A 31 -5.00 -2.24 2.83
CA ILE A 31 -5.30 -0.98 3.51
C ILE A 31 -5.86 0.05 2.55
N ILE A 32 -7.03 0.61 2.89
CA ILE A 32 -7.67 1.70 2.18
C ILE A 32 -7.20 3.04 2.75
N ALA A 33 -7.37 3.22 4.06
CA ALA A 33 -7.12 4.49 4.72
C ALA A 33 -6.78 4.30 6.20
N SER A 34 -6.15 5.30 6.82
CA SER A 34 -5.97 5.37 8.26
C SER A 34 -7.07 6.26 8.86
N ARG A 35 -7.76 5.77 9.92
CA ARG A 35 -8.86 6.49 10.58
C ARG A 35 -8.43 7.23 11.86
N GLY A 36 -7.13 7.28 12.13
CA GLY A 36 -6.56 7.87 13.35
C GLY A 36 -6.55 6.89 14.52
N ASN A 37 -5.91 7.28 15.64
CA ASN A 37 -5.78 6.44 16.85
C ASN A 37 -5.23 5.02 16.60
N ASN A 38 -4.28 4.86 15.67
CA ASN A 38 -3.74 3.56 15.26
C ASN A 38 -4.79 2.58 14.71
N LEU A 39 -5.92 3.09 14.24
CA LEU A 39 -6.94 2.34 13.50
C LEU A 39 -6.74 2.51 12.00
N HIS A 40 -6.88 1.40 11.29
CA HIS A 40 -6.77 1.34 9.85
C HIS A 40 -8.05 0.74 9.27
N GLU A 41 -8.54 1.36 8.21
CA GLU A 41 -9.63 0.82 7.40
C GLU A 41 -9.03 -0.10 6.34
N VAL A 42 -9.51 -1.33 6.33
CA VAL A 42 -9.04 -2.40 5.47
C VAL A 42 -10.17 -2.97 4.64
N GLU A 43 -9.78 -3.57 3.52
CA GLU A 43 -10.63 -4.28 2.59
C GLU A 43 -10.20 -5.74 2.53
N ASP A 44 -11.15 -6.64 2.75
CA ASP A 44 -10.95 -8.07 2.60
C ASP A 44 -11.12 -8.53 1.14
N ALA A 45 -10.77 -9.78 0.84
CA ALA A 45 -11.03 -10.47 -0.43
C ALA A 45 -12.52 -10.74 -0.72
N ASN A 46 -13.42 -10.06 0.00
CA ASN A 46 -14.86 -10.01 -0.30
C ASN A 46 -15.30 -8.56 -0.56
N ARG A 47 -14.34 -7.63 -0.70
CA ARG A 47 -14.54 -6.17 -0.75
C ARG A 47 -15.27 -5.58 0.47
N ALA A 48 -15.35 -6.34 1.57
CA ALA A 48 -15.91 -5.88 2.82
C ALA A 48 -14.92 -4.96 3.54
N GLN A 49 -15.41 -3.82 4.01
CA GLN A 49 -14.60 -2.82 4.70
C GLN A 49 -14.82 -2.88 6.21
N PHE A 50 -13.74 -2.86 6.98
CA PHE A 50 -13.80 -2.82 8.44
C PHE A 50 -12.56 -2.15 9.03
N LEU A 51 -12.63 -1.86 10.34
CA LEU A 51 -11.51 -1.28 11.07
C LEU A 51 -10.67 -2.37 11.74
N VAL A 52 -9.37 -2.20 11.66
CA VAL A 52 -8.39 -3.00 12.38
C VAL A 52 -7.50 -2.14 13.25
N SER A 53 -7.10 -2.70 14.39
CA SER A 53 -6.16 -2.08 15.30
C SER A 53 -4.72 -2.47 14.93
N MET A 54 -3.80 -1.51 15.01
CA MET A 54 -2.37 -1.78 14.92
C MET A 54 -1.80 -2.15 16.30
N PRO A 55 -1.08 -3.27 16.42
CA PRO A 55 -0.41 -3.66 17.65
C PRO A 55 0.59 -2.63 18.12
N THR A 56 0.81 -2.59 19.42
CA THR A 56 1.74 -1.66 20.08
C THR A 56 3.18 -1.79 19.59
N LYS A 57 3.61 -2.99 19.13
CA LYS A 57 4.94 -3.22 18.55
C LYS A 57 5.23 -2.36 17.31
N PHE A 58 4.22 -2.13 16.47
CA PHE A 58 4.39 -1.40 15.21
C PHE A 58 4.15 0.10 15.35
N ARG A 59 3.42 0.52 16.40
CA ARG A 59 3.14 1.94 16.66
C ARG A 59 4.44 2.73 16.74
N LYS A 60 4.56 3.80 15.93
CA LYS A 60 5.72 4.72 15.84
C LYS A 60 7.00 4.10 15.24
N ASN A 61 6.98 2.81 14.90
CA ASN A 61 8.14 2.11 14.33
C ASN A 61 7.96 1.85 12.83
N VAL A 62 6.72 1.58 12.40
CA VAL A 62 6.37 1.29 11.01
C VAL A 62 5.28 2.26 10.55
N TRP A 63 5.42 2.76 9.32
CA TRP A 63 4.38 3.52 8.65
C TRP A 63 3.75 2.67 7.56
N ILE A 64 2.42 2.65 7.54
CA ILE A 64 1.67 1.94 6.51
C ILE A 64 0.96 2.96 5.63
N LYS A 65 1.01 2.74 4.32
CA LYS A 65 0.35 3.58 3.31
C LYS A 65 -0.86 2.87 2.72
N ARG A 66 -1.69 3.63 2.00
CA ARG A 66 -2.80 3.09 1.20
C ARG A 66 -2.25 2.12 0.14
N GLY A 67 -2.91 0.98 0.00
CA GLY A 67 -2.54 -0.08 -0.94
C GLY A 67 -1.51 -1.07 -0.41
N ASP A 68 -1.01 -0.90 0.82
CA ASP A 68 -0.21 -1.93 1.47
C ASP A 68 -1.09 -3.09 1.91
N PHE A 69 -0.49 -4.28 1.96
CA PHE A 69 -1.13 -5.50 2.41
C PHE A 69 -0.70 -5.82 3.83
N VAL A 70 -1.64 -6.31 4.63
CA VAL A 70 -1.39 -6.70 6.02
C VAL A 70 -2.08 -8.01 6.32
N LEU A 71 -1.50 -8.74 7.26
CA LEU A 71 -2.06 -9.95 7.82
C LEU A 71 -2.83 -9.58 9.08
N VAL A 72 -4.10 -9.95 9.13
CA VAL A 72 -5.02 -9.61 10.22
C VAL A 72 -5.53 -10.87 10.89
N GLU A 73 -5.66 -10.81 12.20
CA GLU A 73 -6.36 -11.78 13.00
C GLU A 73 -7.71 -11.19 13.45
N PRO A 74 -8.85 -11.81 13.07
CA PRO A 74 -10.17 -11.32 13.40
C PRO A 74 -10.47 -11.51 14.89
N ILE A 75 -11.11 -10.51 15.49
CA ILE A 75 -11.54 -10.54 16.89
C ILE A 75 -13.07 -10.63 16.90
N THR A 76 -13.60 -11.73 17.44
CA THR A 76 -15.05 -12.00 17.49
C THR A 76 -15.82 -11.05 18.41
N GLU A 77 -15.13 -10.42 19.37
CA GLU A 77 -15.71 -9.57 20.41
C GLU A 77 -15.77 -8.08 20.03
N GLY A 78 -15.29 -7.71 18.85
CA GLY A 78 -15.17 -6.32 18.42
C GLY A 78 -16.42 -5.78 17.73
N ASP A 79 -16.99 -4.68 18.25
CA ASP A 79 -18.13 -3.98 17.64
C ASP A 79 -17.71 -3.23 16.35
N LYS A 80 -16.88 -2.20 16.51
CA LYS A 80 -16.38 -1.37 15.38
C LYS A 80 -15.05 -1.85 14.82
N VAL A 81 -14.18 -2.40 15.68
CA VAL A 81 -12.84 -2.88 15.31
C VAL A 81 -12.89 -4.39 15.27
N LYS A 82 -12.81 -4.98 14.07
CA LYS A 82 -13.07 -6.40 13.85
C LYS A 82 -11.82 -7.27 13.81
N GLY A 83 -10.63 -6.68 13.98
CA GLY A 83 -9.38 -7.44 13.98
C GLY A 83 -8.16 -6.63 14.40
N GLU A 84 -7.06 -7.35 14.58
CA GLU A 84 -5.74 -6.81 14.89
C GLU A 84 -4.73 -7.19 13.81
N ILE A 85 -3.84 -6.26 13.44
CA ILE A 85 -2.81 -6.49 12.44
C ILE A 85 -1.68 -7.34 13.04
N VAL A 86 -1.48 -8.57 12.61
CA VAL A 86 -0.38 -9.42 13.11
C VAL A 86 0.96 -9.02 12.49
N SER A 87 0.97 -8.82 11.18
CA SER A 87 2.18 -8.54 10.40
C SER A 87 1.88 -7.67 9.17
N ILE A 88 2.90 -6.96 8.69
CA ILE A 88 2.83 -6.07 7.54
C ILE A 88 3.54 -6.76 6.37
N LEU A 89 2.85 -6.92 5.24
CA LEU A 89 3.35 -7.70 4.12
C LEU A 89 4.18 -6.81 3.18
N THR A 90 5.47 -7.10 3.10
CA THR A 90 6.37 -6.52 2.09
C THR A 90 6.27 -7.29 0.76
N LEU A 91 6.89 -6.76 -0.30
CA LEU A 91 6.90 -7.40 -1.62
C LEU A 91 7.47 -8.83 -1.60
N GLU A 92 8.44 -9.09 -0.73
CA GLU A 92 9.04 -10.42 -0.57
C GLU A 92 8.04 -11.40 0.04
N HIS A 93 7.29 -10.96 1.05
CA HIS A 93 6.20 -11.75 1.60
C HIS A 93 5.17 -12.05 0.50
N VAL A 94 4.70 -11.05 -0.25
CA VAL A 94 3.71 -11.27 -1.34
C VAL A 94 4.19 -12.33 -2.33
N ARG A 95 5.48 -12.33 -2.72
CA ARG A 95 6.06 -13.35 -3.58
C ARG A 95 6.01 -14.74 -2.93
N PHE A 96 6.38 -14.84 -1.65
CA PHE A 96 6.30 -16.09 -0.90
C PHE A 96 4.86 -16.61 -0.80
N PHE A 97 3.88 -15.76 -0.51
CA PHE A 97 2.46 -16.17 -0.46
C PHE A 97 1.93 -16.64 -1.82
N LYS A 98 2.39 -16.02 -2.92
CA LYS A 98 2.07 -16.46 -4.29
C LYS A 98 2.66 -17.84 -4.60
N GLU A 99 3.92 -18.07 -4.23
CA GLU A 99 4.58 -19.36 -4.42
C GLU A 99 3.89 -20.49 -3.63
N ASN A 100 3.45 -20.18 -2.41
CA ASN A 100 2.69 -21.10 -1.57
C ASN A 100 1.18 -21.22 -1.93
N LYS A 101 0.71 -20.56 -3.00
CA LYS A 101 -0.69 -20.56 -3.47
C LYS A 101 -1.73 -20.07 -2.46
N CYS A 102 -1.33 -19.33 -1.42
CA CYS A 102 -2.23 -18.76 -0.41
C CYS A 102 -2.62 -17.30 -0.70
N TRP A 103 -2.19 -16.75 -1.84
CA TRP A 103 -2.49 -15.36 -2.21
C TRP A 103 -3.90 -15.22 -2.81
N PRO A 104 -4.74 -14.30 -2.30
CA PRO A 104 -6.07 -14.06 -2.87
C PRO A 104 -5.96 -13.42 -4.26
N LYS A 105 -6.65 -13.99 -5.25
CA LYS A 105 -6.62 -13.52 -6.65
C LYS A 105 -7.13 -12.08 -6.80
N GLU A 106 -8.06 -11.66 -5.94
CA GLU A 106 -8.62 -10.30 -5.94
C GLU A 106 -7.56 -9.21 -5.73
N PHE A 107 -6.43 -9.55 -5.12
CA PHE A 107 -5.35 -8.62 -4.85
C PHE A 107 -4.26 -8.60 -5.93
N GLU A 108 -4.35 -9.45 -6.96
CA GLU A 108 -3.38 -9.46 -8.06
C GLU A 108 -3.61 -8.33 -9.07
N GLU A 109 -4.80 -7.75 -9.13
CA GLU A 109 -5.25 -6.93 -10.26
C GLU A 109 -4.81 -5.45 -10.23
N ASN A 110 -4.03 -4.98 -9.25
CA ASN A 110 -3.88 -3.52 -9.05
C ASN A 110 -2.46 -2.97 -8.89
N ARG A 111 -1.42 -3.73 -9.28
CA ARG A 111 -0.04 -3.24 -9.15
C ARG A 111 0.48 -2.50 -10.38
N ASP A 112 -0.12 -2.70 -11.56
CA ASP A 112 0.49 -2.25 -12.81
C ASP A 112 -0.01 -0.88 -13.32
N GLU A 113 -1.11 -0.33 -12.82
CA GLU A 113 -1.68 0.91 -13.41
C GLU A 113 -1.15 2.24 -12.82
N ARG A 114 -0.22 2.22 -11.86
CA ARG A 114 0.30 3.46 -11.23
C ARG A 114 1.81 3.68 -11.31
N GLN A 115 2.53 2.89 -12.11
CA GLN A 115 3.97 3.07 -12.30
C GLN A 115 4.43 3.17 -13.75
N SER A 116 3.56 3.01 -14.75
CA SER A 116 3.87 3.34 -16.14
C SER A 116 3.10 4.58 -16.57
N ASP A 117 3.83 5.55 -17.13
CA ASP A 117 3.33 6.63 -18.00
C ASP A 117 3.09 8.03 -17.42
N GLU A 118 3.76 8.38 -16.32
CA GLU A 118 4.15 9.79 -16.11
C GLU A 118 5.67 9.88 -15.99
N LEU A 119 6.33 9.87 -17.16
CA LEU A 119 7.71 10.33 -17.28
C LEU A 119 7.77 11.73 -16.64
N PHE A 120 8.50 11.85 -15.53
CA PHE A 120 8.72 13.12 -14.84
C PHE A 120 9.07 14.20 -15.86
N VAL A 121 8.19 15.20 -16.03
CA VAL A 121 8.45 16.34 -16.89
C VAL A 121 9.61 17.12 -16.28
N ASN A 122 10.79 17.01 -16.89
CA ASN A 122 11.96 17.76 -16.45
C ASN A 122 11.78 19.24 -16.85
N THR A 123 11.31 20.05 -15.91
CA THR A 123 11.07 21.50 -16.10
C THR A 123 12.34 22.31 -16.38
N ASN A 124 13.53 21.72 -16.22
CA ASN A 124 14.81 22.34 -16.57
C ASN A 124 15.21 22.14 -18.04
N ARG A 125 14.38 21.48 -18.87
CA ARG A 125 14.63 21.35 -20.30
C ARG A 125 13.94 22.49 -21.06
N PRO A 126 14.68 23.43 -21.68
CA PRO A 126 14.08 24.40 -22.59
C PRO A 126 13.44 23.67 -23.76
N LEU A 127 12.14 23.92 -23.98
CA LEU A 127 11.46 23.48 -25.19
C LEU A 127 12.01 24.28 -26.38
N PRO A 128 12.43 23.64 -27.48
CA PRO A 128 12.66 24.36 -28.72
C PRO A 128 11.33 25.00 -29.14
N GLN A 129 11.32 26.33 -29.30
CA GLN A 129 10.23 27.01 -29.98
C GLN A 129 10.39 26.71 -31.47
N ASP A 130 9.63 25.74 -31.99
CA ASP A 130 9.45 25.61 -33.42
C ASP A 130 8.52 26.74 -33.87
N ASP A 131 9.11 27.80 -34.45
CA ASP A 131 8.43 28.85 -35.20
C ASP A 131 7.71 28.25 -36.41
N THR A 132 6.53 27.68 -36.21
CA THR A 132 5.62 27.35 -37.31
C THR A 132 4.89 28.63 -37.70
N SER A 133 5.50 29.36 -38.63
CA SER A 133 4.86 30.42 -39.40
C SER A 133 3.67 29.85 -40.17
N SER A 134 2.47 29.98 -39.61
CA SER A 134 1.24 29.77 -40.38
C SER A 134 0.89 31.09 -41.06
N SER A 135 1.44 31.27 -42.27
CA SER A 135 0.97 32.28 -43.23
C SER A 135 -0.51 32.02 -43.53
N SER A 136 -1.36 33.03 -43.40
CA SER A 136 -2.73 33.01 -43.89
C SER A 136 -3.05 34.40 -44.45
N GLU A 137 -3.10 34.46 -45.77
CA GLU A 137 -3.37 35.64 -46.59
C GLU A 137 -4.89 35.90 -46.74
N GLU A 138 -5.19 37.17 -47.10
CA GLU A 138 -6.38 37.72 -47.79
C GLU A 138 -7.75 37.88 -47.05
N GLU A 139 -8.25 39.13 -46.95
CA GLU A 139 -9.41 39.66 -47.73
C GLU A 139 -9.94 41.03 -47.19
N SER A 140 -9.79 42.06 -48.04
CA SER A 140 -10.76 43.07 -48.54
C SER A 140 -11.76 43.90 -47.67
N ASP A 141 -11.78 45.19 -48.03
CA ASP A 141 -12.90 46.17 -48.14
C ASP A 141 -13.32 47.09 -46.95
N SER A 142 -12.88 48.37 -47.00
CA SER A 142 -13.70 49.61 -47.00
C SER A 142 -12.84 50.87 -46.90
#